data_AF-A0A8T5LIB5-F1
#
_entry.id   AF-A0A8T5LIB5-F1
#
_cell.length_a   1.000
_cell.length_b   1.000
_cell.length_c   1.000
_cell.angle_alpha   90.00
_cell.angle_beta   90.00
_cell.angle_gamma   90.00
#
_symmetry.space_group_name_H-M   'P 1'
#
loop_
_entity.id
_entity.type
_entity.pdbx_description
1 polymer ?
#
loop_
_entity_poly.entity_id
_entity_poly.type
_entity_poly.pdbx_seq_one_letter_code
_entity_poly.pdbx_strand_id
1 'polypeptide(L)'
;MKGQIISGRFGEIIARQKSDEELELGELLVADTEKGKILLQVYDLLYGSQISQQNLELISGMKLEEHNNLEFMEPHLRNYKLAVMKNLITINEKKAVSSKNLPVFFSEIREVTKEDLSFLTKPEDAFMIGNLRSGTKSLDFPIYLPGKQVFSHHILITGTTGKGKSVLMSNLIWDCVEKDYCALLVLDPHDEYYGRNKIGLKDHPSRKVVYYTSKNVPTGARSLKINLSAVKPEHLSFMDFSPPQTQAMNAFYKKYGEKWVESIILEKPLNVEFNDATVAVLKRRIVFLLDLDFDGEQLYCEGIFDLKAGETTISDICSELEKAGTVIIDTSNFSGQTELLVGSLIASETLRRYKNYKVRGELKDKPIISVVLEEAPRVLGKEVLERGSNVFATIAREGRKFKVGLVAITQMPSLIPRVILANINTKVILGTEMSTERQAIIESASQDLSSDNRAIASLDKGEAIVSSNFARFALPIAVPFFDEEVKKHIKKKNETNNFSGVKIE
;
A
#
# COMPACT_ATOMS: atom_id res chain seq x y z
N MET A 1 -9.49 8.82 -34.33
CA MET A 1 -10.62 7.91 -34.05
C MET A 1 -10.08 6.50 -33.98
N LYS A 2 -10.33 5.78 -32.88
CA LYS A 2 -9.85 4.40 -32.64
C LYS A 2 -10.83 3.32 -33.10
N GLY A 3 -12.11 3.67 -33.20
CA GLY A 3 -13.18 2.73 -33.51
C GLY A 3 -14.54 3.38 -33.33
N GLN A 4 -15.59 2.55 -33.33
CA GLN A 4 -16.97 3.00 -33.25
C GLN A 4 -17.83 2.05 -32.40
N ILE A 5 -18.74 2.59 -31.59
CA ILE A 5 -19.64 1.80 -30.76
C ILE A 5 -20.72 1.14 -31.63
N ILE A 6 -20.89 -0.17 -31.49
CA ILE A 6 -21.79 -0.96 -32.35
C ILE A 6 -22.85 -1.76 -31.59
N SER A 7 -22.69 -1.97 -30.28
CA SER A 7 -23.64 -2.70 -29.44
C SER A 7 -23.25 -2.61 -27.96
N GLY A 8 -24.03 -3.23 -27.10
CA GLY A 8 -23.69 -3.40 -25.69
C GLY A 8 -24.86 -3.13 -24.74
N ARG A 9 -24.53 -3.07 -23.46
CA ARG A 9 -25.41 -2.76 -22.32
C ARG A 9 -24.62 -1.98 -21.27
N PHE A 10 -25.29 -1.53 -20.22
CA PHE A 10 -24.61 -0.78 -19.15
C PHE A 10 -23.52 -1.64 -18.49
N GLY A 11 -22.28 -1.12 -18.42
CA GLY A 11 -21.11 -1.86 -17.93
C GLY A 11 -20.40 -2.72 -18.98
N GLU A 12 -21.00 -2.92 -20.17
CA GLU A 12 -20.47 -3.75 -21.25
C GLU A 12 -20.80 -3.09 -22.61
N ILE A 13 -19.99 -2.11 -22.98
CA ILE A 13 -20.07 -1.39 -24.26
C ILE A 13 -19.15 -2.07 -25.27
N ILE A 14 -19.66 -2.37 -26.46
CA ILE A 14 -18.88 -3.03 -27.51
C ILE A 14 -18.61 -2.03 -28.62
N ALA A 15 -17.33 -1.85 -28.93
CA ALA A 15 -16.90 -1.07 -30.08
C ALA A 15 -16.11 -1.92 -31.06
N ARG A 16 -16.30 -1.65 -32.35
CA ARG A 16 -15.48 -2.18 -33.42
C ARG A 16 -14.22 -1.33 -33.57
N GLN A 17 -13.07 -1.98 -33.52
CA GLN A 17 -11.77 -1.33 -33.73
C GLN A 17 -11.61 -0.95 -35.20
N LYS A 18 -11.01 0.23 -35.45
CA LYS A 18 -10.60 0.65 -36.79
C LYS A 18 -9.37 -0.16 -37.23
N SER A 19 -9.29 -0.57 -38.49
CA SER A 19 -8.32 -1.57 -38.97
C SER A 19 -6.85 -1.17 -38.86
N ASP A 20 -6.56 0.13 -38.93
CA ASP A 20 -5.23 0.74 -38.85
C ASP A 20 -4.86 1.22 -37.43
N GLU A 21 -5.74 0.99 -36.45
CA GLU A 21 -5.54 1.35 -35.06
C GLU A 21 -5.43 0.09 -34.21
N GLU A 22 -4.86 0.24 -33.02
CA GLU A 22 -4.81 -0.82 -32.01
C GLU A 22 -5.50 -0.34 -30.73
N LEU A 23 -6.27 -1.25 -30.13
CA LEU A 23 -6.90 -1.10 -28.81
C LEU A 23 -6.30 -2.12 -27.85
N GLU A 24 -6.01 -1.67 -26.63
CA GLU A 24 -5.33 -2.48 -25.60
C GLU A 24 -6.20 -2.67 -24.35
N LEU A 25 -5.93 -3.73 -23.58
CA LEU A 25 -6.54 -3.92 -22.27
C LEU A 25 -6.14 -2.79 -21.32
N GLY A 26 -7.13 -2.24 -20.61
CA GLY A 26 -6.95 -1.12 -19.69
C GLY A 26 -6.84 0.25 -20.35
N GLU A 27 -6.97 0.35 -21.68
CA GLU A 27 -6.97 1.63 -22.40
C GLU A 27 -8.18 2.48 -22.02
N LEU A 28 -7.91 3.77 -21.78
CA LEU A 28 -8.91 4.79 -21.46
C LEU A 28 -9.33 5.51 -22.74
N LEU A 29 -10.63 5.47 -23.02
CA LEU A 29 -11.22 6.01 -24.23
C LEU A 29 -12.36 6.96 -23.90
N VAL A 30 -12.65 7.86 -24.83
CA VAL A 30 -13.75 8.81 -24.71
C VAL A 30 -14.71 8.60 -25.87
N ALA A 31 -16.00 8.56 -25.54
CA ALA A 31 -17.10 8.58 -26.50
C ALA A 31 -18.05 9.74 -26.20
N ASP A 32 -18.76 10.21 -27.22
CA ASP A 32 -19.79 11.23 -27.05
C ASP A 32 -21.12 10.62 -26.58
N THR A 33 -21.84 11.39 -25.79
CA THR A 33 -23.20 11.12 -25.33
C THR A 33 -24.11 12.30 -25.71
N GLU A 34 -25.42 12.14 -25.64
CA GLU A 34 -26.36 13.24 -25.91
C GLU A 34 -26.14 14.47 -25.02
N LYS A 35 -25.57 14.30 -23.83
CA LYS A 35 -25.46 15.35 -22.79
C LYS A 35 -24.02 15.72 -22.42
N GLY A 36 -23.02 15.22 -23.15
CA GLY A 36 -21.61 15.40 -22.82
C GLY A 36 -20.76 14.23 -23.31
N LYS A 37 -19.71 13.88 -22.56
CA LYS A 37 -18.78 12.81 -22.91
C LYS A 37 -18.81 11.69 -21.88
N ILE A 38 -18.39 10.50 -22.26
CA ILE A 38 -18.22 9.38 -21.33
C ILE A 38 -16.80 8.83 -21.40
N LEU A 39 -16.18 8.64 -20.23
CA LEU A 39 -14.91 7.95 -20.11
C LEU A 39 -15.17 6.45 -19.99
N LEU A 40 -14.52 5.69 -20.85
CA LEU A 40 -14.62 4.24 -20.98
C LEU A 40 -13.27 3.60 -20.70
N GLN A 41 -13.28 2.35 -20.24
CA GLN A 41 -12.07 1.55 -20.11
C GLN A 41 -12.25 0.18 -20.74
N VAL A 42 -11.31 -0.21 -21.61
CA VAL A 42 -11.28 -1.55 -22.23
C VAL A 42 -10.94 -2.60 -21.16
N TYR A 43 -11.76 -3.64 -21.03
CA TYR A 43 -11.49 -4.76 -20.13
C TYR A 43 -11.50 -6.13 -20.82
N ASP A 44 -11.92 -6.18 -22.09
CA ASP A 44 -11.80 -7.36 -22.93
C ASP A 44 -11.56 -6.99 -24.40
N LEU A 45 -10.93 -7.92 -25.13
CA LEU A 45 -10.68 -7.83 -26.56
C LEU A 45 -11.14 -9.14 -27.21
N LEU A 46 -11.95 -9.04 -28.26
CA LEU A 46 -12.55 -10.18 -28.94
C LEU A 46 -12.29 -10.10 -30.44
N TYR A 47 -12.26 -11.25 -31.11
CA TYR A 47 -12.35 -11.30 -32.57
C TYR A 47 -13.82 -11.29 -32.99
N GLY A 48 -14.13 -10.52 -34.02
CA GLY A 48 -15.41 -10.53 -34.71
C GLY A 48 -15.22 -10.94 -36.17
N SER A 49 -16.18 -11.68 -36.71
CA SER A 49 -16.21 -12.01 -38.14
C SER A 49 -17.63 -12.00 -38.70
N GLN A 50 -17.77 -11.57 -39.95
CA GLN A 50 -18.98 -11.78 -40.76
C GLN A 50 -19.04 -13.19 -41.38
N ILE A 51 -17.94 -13.96 -41.28
CA ILE A 51 -17.84 -15.32 -41.76
C ILE A 51 -18.22 -16.26 -40.61
N SER A 52 -19.00 -17.30 -40.90
CA SER A 52 -19.34 -18.31 -39.89
C SER A 52 -18.08 -19.01 -39.36
N GLN A 53 -18.11 -19.44 -38.10
CA GLN A 53 -16.98 -20.11 -37.47
C GLN A 53 -16.55 -21.38 -38.23
N GLN A 54 -17.52 -22.18 -38.69
CA GLN A 54 -17.26 -23.37 -39.51
C GLN A 54 -16.47 -23.04 -40.79
N ASN A 55 -16.79 -21.94 -41.47
CA ASN A 55 -16.08 -21.52 -42.67
C ASN A 55 -14.69 -20.98 -42.36
N LEU A 56 -14.50 -20.29 -41.23
CA LEU A 56 -13.18 -19.85 -40.78
C LEU A 56 -12.27 -21.04 -40.48
N GLU A 57 -12.78 -22.06 -39.79
CA GLU A 57 -12.07 -23.31 -39.49
C GLU A 57 -11.69 -24.06 -40.77
N LEU A 58 -12.62 -24.19 -41.72
CA LEU A 58 -12.37 -24.81 -43.02
C LEU A 58 -11.27 -24.06 -43.81
N ILE A 59 -11.38 -22.74 -43.92
CA ILE A 59 -10.40 -21.91 -44.64
C ILE A 59 -9.03 -21.99 -43.95
N SER A 60 -8.99 -22.01 -42.62
CA SER A 60 -7.75 -22.20 -41.86
C SER A 60 -7.11 -23.55 -42.19
N GLY A 61 -7.90 -24.63 -42.26
CA GLY A 61 -7.43 -25.95 -42.66
C GLY A 61 -6.88 -25.96 -44.08
N MET A 62 -7.62 -25.41 -45.05
CA MET A 62 -7.18 -25.31 -46.45
C MET A 62 -5.86 -24.55 -46.59
N LYS A 63 -5.65 -23.46 -45.84
CA LYS A 63 -4.39 -22.70 -45.86
C LYS A 63 -3.20 -23.49 -45.32
N LEU A 64 -3.41 -24.27 -44.25
CA LEU A 64 -2.34 -25.04 -43.61
C LEU A 64 -1.96 -26.28 -44.41
N GLU A 65 -2.94 -27.01 -44.93
CA GLU A 65 -2.72 -28.29 -45.61
C GLU A 65 -2.39 -28.12 -47.10
N GLU A 66 -3.14 -27.26 -47.81
CA GLU A 66 -3.04 -27.18 -49.27
C GLU A 66 -2.08 -26.09 -49.77
N HIS A 67 -1.44 -25.31 -48.87
CA HIS A 67 -0.52 -24.21 -49.19
C HIS A 67 -1.09 -23.21 -50.22
N ASN A 68 -2.41 -23.05 -50.25
CA ASN A 68 -3.12 -22.18 -51.18
C ASN A 68 -3.11 -20.72 -50.70
N ASN A 69 -2.80 -19.79 -51.61
CA ASN A 69 -2.92 -18.33 -51.39
C ASN A 69 -4.39 -17.88 -51.40
N LEU A 70 -5.18 -18.35 -50.42
CA LEU A 70 -6.56 -17.91 -50.23
C LEU A 70 -6.56 -16.55 -49.53
N GLU A 71 -6.91 -15.48 -50.24
CA GLU A 71 -7.11 -14.15 -49.63
C GLU A 71 -8.60 -13.86 -49.41
N PHE A 72 -8.90 -13.19 -48.30
CA PHE A 72 -10.26 -12.72 -48.07
C PHE A 72 -10.53 -11.48 -48.92
N MET A 73 -11.69 -11.42 -49.57
CA MET A 73 -12.21 -10.16 -50.09
C MET A 73 -12.50 -9.21 -48.93
N GLU A 74 -11.89 -8.04 -48.93
CA GLU A 74 -12.03 -7.00 -47.88
C GLU A 74 -11.76 -7.56 -46.46
N PRO A 75 -10.52 -8.01 -46.17
CA PRO A 75 -10.21 -8.77 -44.96
C PRO A 75 -10.57 -8.02 -43.68
N HIS A 76 -10.38 -6.70 -43.65
CA HIS A 76 -10.66 -5.83 -42.51
C HIS A 76 -12.15 -5.55 -42.28
N LEU A 77 -12.98 -5.69 -43.33
CA LEU A 77 -14.43 -5.56 -43.21
C LEU A 77 -15.04 -6.86 -42.68
N ARG A 78 -14.51 -8.00 -43.13
CA ARG A 78 -14.99 -9.33 -42.75
C ARG A 78 -14.48 -9.79 -41.39
N ASN A 79 -13.20 -9.59 -41.10
CA ASN A 79 -12.56 -9.98 -39.85
C ASN A 79 -12.05 -8.72 -39.15
N TYR A 80 -12.45 -8.54 -37.90
CA TYR A 80 -12.15 -7.32 -37.15
C TYR A 80 -11.97 -7.63 -35.66
N LYS A 81 -11.38 -6.69 -34.94
CA LYS A 81 -11.28 -6.75 -33.48
C LYS A 81 -12.42 -5.95 -32.86
N LEU A 82 -12.92 -6.45 -31.74
CA LEU A 82 -13.91 -5.80 -30.90
C LEU A 82 -13.28 -5.50 -29.56
N ALA A 83 -13.56 -4.33 -29.02
CA ALA A 83 -13.21 -3.97 -27.65
C ALA A 83 -14.48 -3.94 -26.81
N VAL A 84 -14.42 -4.60 -25.65
CA VAL A 84 -15.46 -4.56 -24.64
C VAL A 84 -15.00 -3.62 -23.52
N MET A 85 -15.83 -2.64 -23.22
CA MET A 85 -15.49 -1.54 -22.35
C MET A 85 -16.53 -1.34 -21.26
N LYS A 86 -16.08 -0.88 -20.09
CA LYS A 86 -16.95 -0.46 -19.00
C LYS A 86 -17.03 1.07 -18.93
N ASN A 87 -18.15 1.56 -18.43
CA ASN A 87 -18.37 2.97 -18.18
C ASN A 87 -17.68 3.38 -16.87
N LEU A 88 -16.77 4.36 -16.91
CA LEU A 88 -16.14 4.89 -15.72
C LEU A 88 -16.95 6.07 -15.15
N ILE A 89 -17.08 7.13 -15.94
CA ILE A 89 -17.74 8.38 -15.53
C ILE A 89 -18.30 9.11 -16.75
N THR A 90 -19.31 9.95 -16.52
CA THR A 90 -19.82 10.91 -17.50
C THR A 90 -19.28 12.31 -17.19
N ILE A 91 -18.85 13.04 -18.20
CA ILE A 91 -18.26 14.37 -18.13
C ILE A 91 -19.22 15.35 -18.83
N ASN A 92 -19.89 16.19 -18.03
CA ASN A 92 -20.80 17.23 -18.52
C ASN A 92 -20.32 18.59 -18.02
N GLU A 93 -20.13 19.58 -18.90
CA GLU A 93 -19.79 20.96 -18.52
C GLU A 93 -18.69 21.06 -17.42
N LYS A 94 -17.63 20.24 -17.56
CA LYS A 94 -16.49 20.08 -16.62
C LYS A 94 -16.79 19.40 -15.28
N LYS A 95 -17.99 18.87 -15.05
CA LYS A 95 -18.31 18.02 -13.89
C LYS A 95 -18.26 16.55 -14.28
N ALA A 96 -17.49 15.77 -13.51
CA ALA A 96 -17.52 14.32 -13.58
C ALA A 96 -18.56 13.75 -12.62
N VAL A 97 -19.48 12.94 -13.15
CA VAL A 97 -20.52 12.25 -12.40
C VAL A 97 -20.50 10.75 -12.72
N SER A 98 -21.04 9.94 -11.82
CA SER A 98 -21.22 8.51 -12.08
C SER A 98 -22.05 8.31 -13.34
N SER A 99 -21.59 7.43 -14.23
CA SER A 99 -22.32 7.14 -15.46
C SER A 99 -23.68 6.52 -15.17
N LYS A 100 -24.71 6.99 -15.87
CA LYS A 100 -26.08 6.45 -15.83
C LYS A 100 -26.68 6.25 -17.23
N ASN A 101 -25.94 6.65 -18.26
CA ASN A 101 -26.41 6.65 -19.64
C ASN A 101 -25.47 5.80 -20.49
N LEU A 102 -26.00 5.27 -21.58
CA LEU A 102 -25.20 4.65 -22.62
C LEU A 102 -24.65 5.75 -23.55
N PRO A 103 -23.46 5.52 -24.16
CA PRO A 103 -23.02 6.36 -25.27
C PRO A 103 -23.98 6.24 -26.45
N VAL A 104 -23.93 7.22 -27.35
CA VAL A 104 -24.78 7.20 -28.57
C VAL A 104 -24.34 6.05 -29.46
N PHE A 105 -25.31 5.35 -30.04
CA PHE A 105 -25.03 4.27 -30.98
C PHE A 105 -24.25 4.81 -32.18
N PHE A 106 -23.24 4.08 -32.66
CA PHE A 106 -22.30 4.54 -33.68
C PHE A 106 -21.49 5.81 -33.35
N SER A 107 -21.44 6.23 -32.08
CA SER A 107 -20.48 7.26 -31.67
C SER A 107 -19.05 6.77 -31.83
N GLU A 108 -18.17 7.69 -32.22
CA GLU A 108 -16.75 7.42 -32.33
C GLU A 108 -16.12 7.27 -30.95
N ILE A 109 -15.16 6.35 -30.84
CA ILE A 109 -14.26 6.27 -29.69
C ILE A 109 -12.89 6.85 -30.07
N ARG A 110 -12.31 7.63 -29.16
CA ARG A 110 -10.98 8.22 -29.31
C ARG A 110 -10.16 8.14 -28.02
N GLU A 111 -8.85 8.33 -28.14
CA GLU A 111 -7.96 8.44 -26.99
C GLU A 111 -8.36 9.63 -26.09
N VAL A 112 -8.08 9.47 -24.79
CA VAL A 112 -8.32 10.50 -23.77
C VAL A 112 -7.33 11.67 -23.94
N THR A 113 -7.81 12.92 -23.80
CA THR A 113 -6.96 14.11 -23.79
C THR A 113 -6.85 14.74 -22.40
N LYS A 114 -5.90 15.66 -22.22
CA LYS A 114 -5.74 16.39 -20.95
C LYS A 114 -7.00 17.22 -20.60
N GLU A 115 -7.73 17.73 -21.59
CA GLU A 115 -8.98 18.47 -21.33
C GLU A 115 -10.07 17.57 -20.75
N ASP A 116 -10.19 16.33 -21.24
CA ASP A 116 -11.19 15.37 -20.74
C ASP A 116 -10.94 15.00 -19.28
N LEU A 117 -9.69 15.12 -18.81
CA LEU A 117 -9.24 14.80 -17.45
C LEU A 117 -9.25 16.01 -16.50
N SER A 118 -9.71 17.18 -16.95
CA SER A 118 -9.67 18.43 -16.19
C SER A 118 -10.42 18.41 -14.84
N PHE A 119 -11.32 17.45 -14.64
CA PHE A 119 -12.00 17.24 -13.37
C PHE A 119 -11.12 16.60 -12.29
N LEU A 120 -10.01 15.94 -12.67
CA LEU A 120 -8.99 15.41 -11.76
C LEU A 120 -8.13 16.58 -11.27
N THR A 121 -8.61 17.25 -10.23
CA THR A 121 -7.93 18.40 -9.62
C THR A 121 -6.99 17.95 -8.51
N LYS A 122 -6.00 18.81 -8.19
CA LYS A 122 -5.05 18.58 -7.09
C LYS A 122 -5.66 19.05 -5.76
N PRO A 123 -5.88 18.17 -4.77
CA PRO A 123 -6.34 18.56 -3.43
C PRO A 123 -5.33 19.48 -2.70
N GLU A 124 -5.77 20.19 -1.67
CA GLU A 124 -4.89 21.03 -0.84
C GLU A 124 -3.81 20.20 -0.13
N ASP A 125 -4.20 19.09 0.48
CA ASP A 125 -3.35 18.12 1.16
C ASP A 125 -2.93 16.98 0.24
N ALA A 126 -2.64 17.30 -1.03
CA ALA A 126 -2.33 16.30 -2.05
C ALA A 126 -0.99 15.58 -1.81
N PHE A 127 -1.02 14.26 -2.00
CA PHE A 127 0.17 13.47 -2.27
C PHE A 127 0.07 12.83 -3.67
N MET A 128 1.21 12.66 -4.33
CA MET A 128 1.26 12.04 -5.66
C MET A 128 1.33 10.51 -5.53
N ILE A 129 0.46 9.80 -6.24
CA ILE A 129 0.48 8.32 -6.24
C ILE A 129 1.17 7.73 -7.48
N GLY A 130 1.20 8.48 -8.59
CA GLY A 130 1.79 8.06 -9.86
C GLY A 130 1.26 8.91 -11.00
N ASN A 131 1.62 8.55 -12.22
CA ASN A 131 1.10 9.17 -13.44
C ASN A 131 -0.07 8.36 -13.99
N LEU A 132 -1.07 9.00 -14.60
CA LEU A 132 -2.19 8.30 -15.21
C LEU A 132 -1.69 7.37 -16.34
N ARG A 133 -2.26 6.18 -16.43
CA ARG A 133 -1.94 5.20 -17.47
C ARG A 133 -3.16 4.93 -18.36
N SER A 134 -2.94 4.68 -19.64
CA SER A 134 -3.96 4.24 -20.60
C SER A 134 -3.40 3.11 -21.46
N GLY A 135 -3.87 1.88 -21.23
CA GLY A 135 -3.23 0.70 -21.82
C GLY A 135 -1.77 0.66 -21.35
N THR A 136 -0.84 0.30 -22.24
CA THR A 136 0.60 0.31 -21.93
C THR A 136 1.21 1.71 -21.81
N LYS A 137 0.49 2.77 -22.20
CA LYS A 137 1.02 4.14 -22.25
C LYS A 137 0.93 4.84 -20.89
N SER A 138 2.07 5.32 -20.39
CA SER A 138 2.13 6.29 -19.29
C SER A 138 1.86 7.69 -19.83
N LEU A 139 0.86 8.39 -19.29
CA LEU A 139 0.53 9.75 -19.65
C LEU A 139 1.24 10.71 -18.70
N ASP A 140 1.79 11.81 -19.22
CA ASP A 140 2.34 12.90 -18.40
C ASP A 140 1.19 13.71 -17.75
N PHE A 141 0.53 13.05 -16.80
CA PHE A 141 -0.60 13.54 -16.02
C PHE A 141 -0.53 12.96 -14.60
N PRO A 142 0.05 13.70 -13.63
CA PRO A 142 0.20 13.21 -12.27
C PRO A 142 -1.15 13.08 -11.56
N ILE A 143 -1.35 11.95 -10.90
CA ILE A 143 -2.54 11.66 -10.10
C ILE A 143 -2.26 11.99 -8.64
N TYR A 144 -3.14 12.81 -8.07
CA TYR A 144 -3.11 13.23 -6.68
C TYR A 144 -4.32 12.69 -5.93
N LEU A 145 -4.11 12.29 -4.67
CA LEU A 145 -5.17 11.93 -3.74
C LEU A 145 -5.10 12.80 -2.48
N PRO A 146 -6.22 13.01 -1.76
CA PRO A 146 -6.25 13.80 -0.53
C PRO A 146 -5.55 13.06 0.60
N GLY A 147 -4.33 13.48 0.92
CA GLY A 147 -3.41 12.76 1.80
C GLY A 147 -3.93 12.58 3.21
N LYS A 148 -4.54 13.59 3.84
CA LYS A 148 -5.08 13.44 5.20
C LYS A 148 -6.12 12.33 5.27
N GLN A 149 -6.97 12.26 4.25
CA GLN A 149 -8.01 11.25 4.18
C GLN A 149 -7.43 9.88 3.86
N VAL A 150 -6.55 9.78 2.86
CA VAL A 150 -5.96 8.49 2.47
C VAL A 150 -5.14 7.87 3.62
N PHE A 151 -4.21 8.63 4.23
CA PHE A 151 -3.35 8.10 5.28
C PHE A 151 -4.13 7.73 6.55
N SER A 152 -5.19 8.46 6.90
CA SER A 152 -5.98 8.13 8.10
C SER A 152 -6.97 6.97 7.89
N HIS A 153 -7.19 6.49 6.66
CA HIS A 153 -8.16 5.42 6.35
C HIS A 153 -7.50 4.16 5.79
N HIS A 154 -6.22 3.99 6.10
CA HIS A 154 -5.38 2.86 5.71
C HIS A 154 -5.16 2.74 4.20
N ILE A 155 -3.99 2.24 3.85
CA ILE A 155 -3.59 1.92 2.49
C ILE A 155 -3.20 0.44 2.47
N LEU A 156 -3.59 -0.28 1.41
CA LEU A 156 -3.08 -1.60 1.06
C LEU A 156 -2.26 -1.45 -0.22
N ILE A 157 -0.99 -1.84 -0.19
CA ILE A 157 -0.15 -2.00 -1.37
C ILE A 157 0.01 -3.50 -1.60
N THR A 158 -0.46 -3.99 -2.75
CA THR A 158 -0.47 -5.42 -3.06
C THR A 158 0.07 -5.71 -4.44
N GLY A 159 0.70 -6.87 -4.61
CA GLY A 159 1.23 -7.34 -5.89
C GLY A 159 2.24 -8.47 -5.73
N THR A 160 2.49 -9.22 -6.81
CA THR A 160 3.51 -10.26 -6.85
C THR A 160 4.93 -9.68 -6.62
N THR A 161 5.89 -10.52 -6.21
CA THR A 161 7.30 -10.15 -6.09
C THR A 161 7.81 -9.48 -7.39
N GLY A 162 8.64 -8.45 -7.26
CA GLY A 162 9.27 -7.78 -8.40
C GLY A 162 8.40 -6.79 -9.18
N LYS A 163 7.09 -6.69 -8.88
CA LYS A 163 6.17 -5.76 -9.58
C LYS A 163 6.30 -4.28 -9.21
N GLY A 164 7.07 -3.96 -8.16
CA GLY A 164 7.41 -2.58 -7.79
C GLY A 164 6.80 -2.03 -6.50
N LYS A 165 6.35 -2.90 -5.57
CA LYS A 165 5.80 -2.50 -4.25
C LYS A 165 6.73 -1.54 -3.50
N SER A 166 8.00 -1.92 -3.30
CA SER A 166 8.97 -1.11 -2.57
C SER A 166 9.29 0.20 -3.30
N VAL A 167 9.33 0.21 -4.64
CA VAL A 167 9.54 1.44 -5.43
C VAL A 167 8.38 2.42 -5.25
N LEU A 168 7.14 1.93 -5.33
CA LEU A 168 5.95 2.72 -5.04
C LEU A 168 6.00 3.28 -3.61
N MET A 169 6.35 2.44 -2.64
CA MET A 169 6.44 2.86 -1.25
C MET A 169 7.53 3.92 -1.05
N SER A 170 8.71 3.77 -1.64
CA SER A 170 9.78 4.76 -1.60
C SER A 170 9.34 6.12 -2.17
N ASN A 171 8.64 6.13 -3.31
CA ASN A 171 8.07 7.36 -3.89
C ASN A 171 7.05 8.02 -2.94
N LEU A 172 6.18 7.21 -2.34
CA LEU A 172 5.16 7.68 -1.41
C LEU A 172 5.80 8.27 -0.14
N ILE A 173 6.81 7.59 0.43
CA ILE A 173 7.55 8.12 1.59
C ILE A 173 8.24 9.43 1.20
N TRP A 174 8.93 9.47 0.05
CA TRP A 174 9.62 10.66 -0.44
C TRP A 174 8.70 11.88 -0.54
N ASP A 175 7.54 11.76 -1.18
CA ASP A 175 6.58 12.88 -1.24
C ASP A 175 6.02 13.24 0.15
N CYS A 176 5.83 12.27 1.04
CA CYS A 176 5.28 12.52 2.39
C CYS A 176 6.24 13.27 3.32
N VAL A 177 7.56 13.12 3.17
CA VAL A 177 8.55 13.75 4.06
C VAL A 177 8.43 15.29 4.08
N GLU A 178 7.95 15.90 2.99
CA GLU A 178 7.76 17.35 2.91
C GLU A 178 6.40 17.83 3.45
N LYS A 179 5.49 16.92 3.81
CA LYS A 179 4.11 17.26 4.22
C LYS A 179 4.02 17.40 5.74
N ASP A 180 3.48 18.52 6.22
CA ASP A 180 3.28 18.73 7.68
C ASP A 180 2.06 17.99 8.25
N TYR A 181 1.18 17.46 7.39
CA TYR A 181 -0.04 16.79 7.83
C TYR A 181 0.15 15.28 8.10
N CYS A 182 1.29 14.70 7.74
CA CYS A 182 1.53 13.25 7.80
C CYS A 182 2.92 12.93 8.34
N ALA A 183 3.00 11.85 9.10
CA ALA A 183 4.22 11.19 9.56
C ALA A 183 4.13 9.72 9.21
N LEU A 184 5.28 9.10 8.92
CA LEU A 184 5.36 7.69 8.59
C LEU A 184 6.30 6.99 9.57
N LEU A 185 5.83 5.89 10.16
CA LEU A 185 6.67 4.93 10.87
C LEU A 185 6.93 3.75 9.93
N VAL A 186 8.17 3.60 9.48
CA VAL A 186 8.58 2.54 8.54
C VAL A 186 9.38 1.48 9.29
N LEU A 187 8.88 0.24 9.30
CA LEU A 187 9.66 -0.92 9.71
C LEU A 187 10.31 -1.48 8.44
N ASP A 188 11.64 -1.48 8.38
CA ASP A 188 12.41 -1.82 7.18
C ASP A 188 13.18 -3.14 7.38
N PRO A 189 12.53 -4.31 7.18
CA PRO A 189 13.15 -5.62 7.36
C PRO A 189 14.17 -5.98 6.27
N HIS A 190 14.25 -5.21 5.20
CA HIS A 190 15.11 -5.51 4.05
C HIS A 190 16.11 -4.40 3.73
N ASP A 191 16.16 -3.33 4.55
CA ASP A 191 16.99 -2.14 4.35
C ASP A 191 16.79 -1.52 2.94
N GLU A 192 15.54 -1.50 2.48
CA GLU A 192 15.18 -1.08 1.13
C GLU A 192 15.02 0.44 0.99
N TYR A 193 14.64 1.12 2.08
CA TYR A 193 14.14 2.49 2.03
C TYR A 193 15.20 3.54 2.36
N TYR A 194 16.06 3.29 3.35
CA TYR A 194 17.05 4.28 3.78
C TYR A 194 18.11 4.58 2.70
N GLY A 195 18.55 3.53 1.99
CA GLY A 195 19.52 3.61 0.91
C GLY A 195 20.97 3.75 1.39
N ARG A 196 21.51 2.78 2.13
CA ARG A 196 22.91 2.85 2.61
C ARG A 196 23.94 3.02 1.49
N ASN A 197 23.83 2.20 0.44
CA ASN A 197 24.81 2.11 -0.66
C ASN A 197 24.27 2.63 -2.01
N LYS A 198 23.06 3.19 -2.04
CA LYS A 198 22.38 3.68 -3.23
C LYS A 198 21.60 4.95 -2.88
N ILE A 199 20.95 5.56 -3.88
CA ILE A 199 20.01 6.65 -3.64
C ILE A 199 18.87 6.14 -2.76
N GLY A 200 18.53 6.88 -1.70
CA GLY A 200 17.48 6.53 -0.76
C GLY A 200 16.95 7.72 0.02
N LEU A 201 16.15 7.45 1.05
CA LEU A 201 15.55 8.49 1.87
C LEU A 201 16.58 9.32 2.67
N LYS A 202 17.80 8.80 2.88
CA LYS A 202 18.90 9.58 3.46
C LYS A 202 19.27 10.81 2.61
N ASP A 203 19.02 10.76 1.29
CA ASP A 203 19.37 11.80 0.34
C ASP A 203 18.27 12.86 0.24
N HIS A 204 17.19 12.71 1.01
CA HIS A 204 16.10 13.65 1.04
C HIS A 204 16.56 15.00 1.64
N PRO A 205 16.27 16.15 0.99
CA PRO A 205 16.78 17.46 1.42
C PRO A 205 16.17 17.96 2.75
N SER A 206 15.00 17.44 3.14
CA SER A 206 14.38 17.70 4.44
C SER A 206 15.04 16.90 5.57
N ARG A 207 15.27 17.54 6.72
CA ARG A 207 15.79 16.91 7.94
C ARG A 207 14.74 16.11 8.74
N LYS A 208 13.54 15.92 8.18
CA LYS A 208 12.44 15.18 8.81
C LYS A 208 12.57 13.66 8.73
N VAL A 209 13.58 13.15 8.02
CA VAL A 209 13.88 11.71 7.98
C VAL A 209 14.76 11.35 9.18
N VAL A 210 14.27 10.48 10.04
CA VAL A 210 14.99 9.99 11.22
C VAL A 210 15.19 8.48 11.07
N TYR A 211 16.43 8.03 11.10
CA TYR A 211 16.78 6.62 10.93
C TYR A 211 17.32 6.03 12.23
N TYR A 212 16.75 4.91 12.65
CA TYR A 212 17.18 4.12 13.81
C TYR A 212 17.74 2.79 13.33
N THR A 213 18.92 2.41 13.82
CA THR A 213 19.52 1.09 13.57
C THR A 213 20.26 0.56 14.79
N SER A 214 20.34 -0.76 14.91
CA SER A 214 21.00 -1.46 16.02
C SER A 214 22.51 -1.64 15.82
N LYS A 215 22.99 -1.64 14.58
CA LYS A 215 24.39 -1.92 14.24
C LYS A 215 24.91 -0.89 13.22
N ASN A 216 26.22 -0.60 13.29
CA ASN A 216 26.92 0.26 12.33
C ASN A 216 26.21 1.61 12.08
N VAL A 217 25.87 2.32 13.16
CA VAL A 217 25.08 3.57 13.13
C VAL A 217 25.77 4.60 12.21
N PRO A 218 25.20 4.93 11.04
CA PRO A 218 25.78 5.91 10.14
C PRO A 218 25.73 7.33 10.74
N THR A 219 26.55 8.24 10.22
CA THR A 219 26.50 9.66 10.60
C THR A 219 25.10 10.24 10.40
N GLY A 220 24.53 10.85 11.45
CA GLY A 220 23.18 11.42 11.43
C GLY A 220 22.05 10.44 11.78
N ALA A 221 22.34 9.14 11.89
CA ALA A 221 21.40 8.15 12.39
C ALA A 221 21.42 8.05 13.92
N ARG A 222 20.40 7.39 14.48
CA ARG A 222 20.25 7.13 15.92
C ARG A 222 20.44 5.65 16.22
N SER A 223 21.03 5.35 17.37
CA SER A 223 21.12 3.97 17.86
C SER A 223 19.76 3.49 18.36
N LEU A 224 19.33 2.30 17.94
CA LEU A 224 18.12 1.67 18.44
C LEU A 224 18.44 0.80 19.67
N LYS A 225 18.15 1.32 20.85
CA LYS A 225 18.16 0.60 22.13
C LYS A 225 16.84 0.81 22.85
N ILE A 226 16.23 -0.26 23.36
CA ILE A 226 14.91 -0.24 24.01
C ILE A 226 15.06 -0.77 25.43
N ASN A 227 14.64 0.01 26.41
CA ASN A 227 14.67 -0.47 27.79
C ASN A 227 13.64 -1.60 27.99
N LEU A 228 14.03 -2.66 28.70
CA LEU A 228 13.15 -3.80 29.00
C LEU A 228 11.87 -3.41 29.76
N SER A 229 11.91 -2.34 30.57
CA SER A 229 10.73 -1.79 31.27
C SER A 229 9.60 -1.36 30.32
N ALA A 230 9.92 -1.03 29.06
CA ALA A 230 8.93 -0.64 28.06
C ALA A 230 8.10 -1.83 27.56
N VAL A 231 8.58 -3.07 27.74
CA VAL A 231 7.90 -4.27 27.26
C VAL A 231 6.76 -4.63 28.20
N LYS A 232 5.56 -4.78 27.64
CA LYS A 232 4.34 -5.19 28.34
C LYS A 232 3.80 -6.48 27.73
N PRO A 233 3.05 -7.29 28.50
CA PRO A 233 2.39 -8.49 27.99
C PRO A 233 1.58 -8.27 26.71
N GLU A 234 0.86 -7.15 26.62
CA GLU A 234 0.03 -6.81 25.46
C GLU A 234 0.84 -6.62 24.17
N HIS A 235 2.11 -6.22 24.26
CA HIS A 235 2.96 -6.05 23.09
C HIS A 235 3.33 -7.40 22.45
N LEU A 236 3.19 -8.50 23.19
CA LEU A 236 3.52 -9.86 22.79
C LEU A 236 2.31 -10.64 22.26
N SER A 237 1.14 -10.00 22.12
CA SER A 237 -0.12 -10.67 21.77
C SER A 237 -0.16 -11.27 20.36
N PHE A 238 0.76 -10.86 19.47
CA PHE A 238 0.90 -11.44 18.14
C PHE A 238 1.59 -12.83 18.17
N MET A 239 2.15 -13.24 19.31
CA MET A 239 2.82 -14.53 19.46
C MET A 239 1.88 -15.62 19.94
N ASP A 240 2.23 -16.86 19.61
CA ASP A 240 1.44 -18.03 19.94
C ASP A 240 1.70 -18.52 21.37
N PHE A 241 1.31 -17.74 22.38
CA PHE A 241 1.38 -18.16 23.79
C PHE A 241 0.12 -18.93 24.19
N SER A 242 0.30 -20.07 24.87
CA SER A 242 -0.85 -20.84 25.38
C SER A 242 -1.60 -20.04 26.46
N PRO A 243 -2.89 -20.33 26.72
CA PRO A 243 -3.65 -19.61 27.74
C PRO A 243 -2.97 -19.60 29.13
N PRO A 244 -2.38 -20.71 29.63
CA PRO A 244 -1.59 -20.71 30.86
C PRO A 244 -0.36 -19.79 30.81
N GLN A 245 0.36 -19.76 29.68
CA GLN A 245 1.54 -18.89 29.50
C GLN A 245 1.12 -17.41 29.54
N THR A 246 0.03 -17.07 28.85
CA THR A 246 -0.53 -15.71 28.85
C THR A 246 -1.00 -15.28 30.23
N GLN A 247 -1.66 -16.17 30.98
CA GLN A 247 -2.07 -15.90 32.36
C GLN A 247 -0.87 -15.70 33.29
N ALA A 248 0.15 -16.55 33.18
CA ALA A 248 1.39 -16.42 33.96
C ALA A 248 2.10 -15.09 33.67
N MET A 249 2.27 -14.75 32.39
CA MET A 249 2.85 -13.47 31.95
C MET A 249 2.11 -12.27 32.54
N ASN A 250 0.78 -12.27 32.48
CA ASN A 250 -0.04 -11.21 33.09
C ASN A 250 0.06 -11.19 34.62
N ALA A 251 0.19 -12.35 35.28
CA ALA A 251 0.37 -12.43 36.72
C ALA A 251 1.72 -11.83 37.17
N PHE A 252 2.80 -12.14 36.43
CA PHE A 252 4.11 -11.52 36.64
C PHE A 252 4.05 -10.00 36.46
N TYR A 253 3.43 -9.53 35.37
CA TYR A 253 3.28 -8.09 35.13
C TYR A 253 2.46 -7.39 36.22
N LYS A 254 1.35 -8.00 36.65
CA LYS A 254 0.50 -7.44 37.71
C LYS A 254 1.23 -7.32 39.06
N LYS A 255 2.10 -8.28 39.39
CA LYS A 255 2.84 -8.29 40.67
C LYS A 255 4.11 -7.43 40.63
N TYR A 256 4.86 -7.48 39.53
CA TYR A 256 6.21 -6.92 39.44
C TYR A 256 6.33 -5.68 38.54
N GLY A 257 5.25 -5.29 37.86
CA GLY A 257 5.21 -4.12 36.99
C GLY A 257 6.25 -4.19 35.87
N GLU A 258 7.05 -3.13 35.73
CA GLU A 258 8.10 -3.01 34.72
C GLU A 258 9.20 -4.06 34.84
N LYS A 259 9.41 -4.65 36.03
CA LYS A 259 10.42 -5.69 36.28
C LYS A 259 9.91 -7.11 36.07
N TRP A 260 8.78 -7.29 35.37
CA TRP A 260 8.17 -8.61 35.20
C TRP A 260 9.02 -9.58 34.39
N VAL A 261 9.74 -9.10 33.37
CA VAL A 261 10.66 -9.91 32.55
C VAL A 261 11.79 -10.45 33.43
N GLU A 262 12.48 -9.57 34.16
CA GLU A 262 13.51 -9.96 35.14
C GLU A 262 12.97 -10.96 36.16
N SER A 263 11.74 -10.74 36.62
CA SER A 263 11.12 -11.58 37.64
C SER A 263 10.77 -12.98 37.15
N ILE A 264 10.49 -13.16 35.86
CA ILE A 264 10.34 -14.49 35.24
C ILE A 264 11.69 -15.21 35.18
N ILE A 265 12.74 -14.50 34.79
CA ILE A 265 14.07 -15.08 34.59
C ILE A 265 14.68 -15.50 35.94
N LEU A 266 14.50 -14.66 36.96
CA LEU A 266 14.91 -14.91 38.34
C LEU A 266 13.93 -15.83 39.11
N GLU A 267 12.89 -16.34 38.45
CA GLU A 267 11.91 -17.28 39.03
C GLU A 267 11.30 -16.78 40.36
N LYS A 268 11.00 -15.47 40.43
CA LYS A 268 10.44 -14.86 41.63
C LYS A 268 9.04 -15.40 41.92
N PRO A 269 8.66 -15.58 43.19
CA PRO A 269 7.42 -16.24 43.57
C PRO A 269 6.18 -15.45 43.11
N LEU A 270 5.15 -16.13 42.62
CA LEU A 270 3.83 -15.53 42.37
C LEU A 270 2.87 -15.79 43.52
N ASN A 271 1.78 -15.02 43.59
CA ASN A 271 0.70 -15.27 44.57
C ASN A 271 -0.25 -16.38 44.10
N VAL A 272 -0.09 -16.84 42.86
CA VAL A 272 -0.89 -17.87 42.21
C VAL A 272 0.08 -18.92 41.71
N GLU A 273 -0.22 -20.19 41.96
CA GLU A 273 0.59 -21.30 41.48
C GLU A 273 0.33 -21.55 39.99
N PHE A 274 1.41 -21.66 39.24
CA PHE A 274 1.42 -22.12 37.86
C PHE A 274 2.28 -23.38 37.82
N ASN A 275 1.98 -24.30 36.89
CA ASN A 275 2.81 -25.48 36.69
C ASN A 275 4.24 -25.04 36.29
N ASP A 276 5.26 -25.61 36.94
CA ASP A 276 6.67 -25.29 36.73
C ASP A 276 7.08 -25.40 35.25
N ALA A 277 6.54 -26.38 34.52
CA ALA A 277 6.80 -26.52 33.09
C ALA A 277 6.25 -25.32 32.28
N THR A 278 5.14 -24.71 32.70
CA THR A 278 4.59 -23.52 32.06
C THR A 278 5.52 -22.32 32.24
N VAL A 279 6.03 -22.12 33.46
CA VAL A 279 6.95 -21.03 33.78
C VAL A 279 8.29 -21.24 33.07
N ALA A 280 8.83 -22.46 33.06
CA ALA A 280 10.07 -22.80 32.37
C ALA A 280 9.97 -22.55 30.84
N VAL A 281 8.87 -22.96 30.21
CA VAL A 281 8.67 -22.69 28.77
C VAL A 281 8.50 -21.20 28.51
N LEU A 282 7.76 -20.47 29.35
CA LEU A 282 7.61 -19.03 29.25
C LEU A 282 8.97 -18.32 29.35
N LYS A 283 9.77 -18.65 30.37
CA LYS A 283 11.13 -18.14 30.56
C LYS A 283 11.98 -18.33 29.31
N ARG A 284 12.07 -19.57 28.80
CA ARG A 284 12.84 -19.88 27.59
C ARG A 284 12.41 -19.05 26.38
N ARG A 285 11.09 -18.87 26.18
CA ARG A 285 10.57 -18.09 25.04
C ARG A 285 10.89 -16.60 25.16
N ILE A 286 10.76 -16.03 26.36
CA ILE A 286 11.07 -14.62 26.61
C ILE A 286 12.57 -14.35 26.45
N VAL A 287 13.42 -15.24 26.97
CA VAL A 287 14.88 -15.17 26.83
C VAL A 287 15.28 -15.15 25.35
N PHE A 288 14.76 -16.08 24.55
CA PHE A 288 15.05 -16.15 23.12
C PHE A 288 14.56 -14.92 22.34
N LEU A 289 13.35 -14.45 22.64
CA LEU A 289 12.73 -13.33 21.93
C LEU A 289 13.46 -12.00 22.17
N LEU A 290 13.84 -11.76 23.42
CA LEU A 290 14.45 -10.50 23.88
C LEU A 290 15.97 -10.53 23.82
N ASP A 291 16.56 -11.64 23.34
CA ASP A 291 18.00 -11.84 23.19
C ASP A 291 18.74 -11.60 24.51
N LEU A 292 18.29 -12.33 25.54
CA LEU A 292 18.77 -12.22 26.91
C LEU A 292 19.70 -13.39 27.24
N ASP A 293 20.69 -13.14 28.09
CA ASP A 293 21.54 -14.19 28.67
C ASP A 293 21.63 -14.05 30.19
N PHE A 294 21.81 -15.15 30.90
CA PHE A 294 21.85 -15.19 32.36
C PHE A 294 22.93 -16.16 32.85
N ASP A 295 23.95 -15.62 33.51
CA ASP A 295 25.11 -16.40 34.00
C ASP A 295 24.90 -17.02 35.41
N GLY A 296 23.71 -16.83 36.00
CA GLY A 296 23.40 -17.25 37.37
C GLY A 296 23.34 -16.09 38.38
N GLU A 297 24.00 -14.96 38.09
CA GLU A 297 24.05 -13.80 38.97
C GLU A 297 23.50 -12.53 38.31
N GLN A 298 23.78 -12.33 37.02
CA GLN A 298 23.39 -11.13 36.28
C GLN A 298 22.68 -11.47 34.97
N LEU A 299 21.72 -10.61 34.63
CA LEU A 299 21.01 -10.64 33.36
C LEU A 299 21.73 -9.71 32.38
N TYR A 300 22.07 -10.23 31.21
CA TYR A 300 22.68 -9.49 30.12
C TYR A 300 21.72 -9.43 28.92
N CYS A 301 21.87 -8.39 28.10
CA CYS A 301 21.12 -8.23 26.86
C CYS A 301 22.09 -8.10 25.69
N GLU A 302 22.02 -9.00 24.72
CA GLU A 302 22.95 -9.04 23.58
C GLU A 302 22.41 -8.30 22.34
N GLY A 303 21.11 -8.00 22.33
CA GLY A 303 20.41 -7.38 21.20
C GLY A 303 20.07 -5.90 21.36
N ILE A 304 18.89 -5.52 20.88
CA ILE A 304 18.36 -4.15 20.97
C ILE A 304 17.78 -3.80 22.33
N PHE A 305 17.48 -4.81 23.14
CA PHE A 305 16.97 -4.58 24.48
C PHE A 305 18.12 -4.28 25.44
N ASP A 306 17.81 -3.48 26.47
CA ASP A 306 18.79 -3.07 27.47
C ASP A 306 18.10 -2.88 28.83
N LEU A 307 18.85 -3.06 29.92
CA LEU A 307 18.36 -2.86 31.28
C LEU A 307 18.43 -1.41 31.74
N LYS A 308 19.38 -0.63 31.22
CA LYS A 308 19.67 0.75 31.67
C LYS A 308 19.49 1.76 30.55
N ALA A 309 19.88 1.42 29.33
CA ALA A 309 19.74 2.33 28.20
C ALA A 309 18.33 2.27 27.59
N GLY A 310 18.01 3.24 26.75
CA GLY A 310 16.82 3.21 25.89
C GLY A 310 15.48 3.49 26.57
N GLU A 311 15.48 4.10 27.77
CA GLU A 311 14.25 4.45 28.50
C GLU A 311 13.35 5.41 27.71
N THR A 312 13.94 6.38 27.02
CA THR A 312 13.20 7.39 26.25
C THR A 312 12.98 7.02 24.79
N THR A 313 13.64 5.96 24.27
CA THR A 313 13.68 5.68 22.82
C THR A 313 12.30 5.62 22.17
N ILE A 314 11.36 4.89 22.76
CA ILE A 314 9.98 4.79 22.24
C ILE A 314 9.29 6.17 22.31
N SER A 315 9.48 6.90 23.41
CA SER A 315 8.92 8.24 23.58
C SER A 315 9.48 9.24 22.57
N ASP A 316 10.78 9.17 22.28
CA ASP A 316 11.47 10.04 21.35
C ASP A 316 11.00 9.76 19.92
N ILE A 317 10.89 8.49 19.53
CA ILE A 317 10.31 8.07 18.25
C ILE A 317 8.89 8.64 18.08
N CYS A 318 8.02 8.43 19.07
CA CYS A 318 6.66 8.98 19.03
C CYS A 318 6.66 10.51 18.93
N SER A 319 7.60 11.19 19.60
CA SER A 319 7.73 12.64 19.55
C SER A 319 8.19 13.15 18.18
N GLU A 320 9.05 12.43 17.46
CA GLU A 320 9.40 12.75 16.08
C GLU A 320 8.19 12.57 15.14
N LEU A 321 7.43 11.48 15.29
CA LEU A 321 6.21 11.25 14.52
C LEU A 321 5.17 12.35 14.77
N GLU A 322 5.03 12.83 16.00
CA GLU A 322 4.13 13.94 16.34
C GLU A 322 4.55 15.30 15.74
N LYS A 323 5.82 15.43 15.30
CA LYS A 323 6.35 16.60 14.58
C LYS A 323 6.28 16.45 13.06
N ALA A 324 5.47 15.52 12.56
CA ALA A 324 5.39 15.16 11.13
C ALA A 324 6.73 14.62 10.57
N GLY A 325 7.52 13.94 11.42
CA GLY A 325 8.74 13.25 11.03
C GLY A 325 8.46 11.89 10.38
N THR A 326 9.29 11.50 9.42
CA THR A 326 9.34 10.14 8.87
C THR A 326 10.41 9.36 9.63
N VAL A 327 9.99 8.40 10.44
CA VAL A 327 10.87 7.56 11.23
C VAL A 327 11.02 6.20 10.57
N ILE A 328 12.25 5.83 10.23
CA ILE A 328 12.60 4.53 9.66
C ILE A 328 13.34 3.73 10.73
N ILE A 329 12.82 2.55 11.04
CA ILE A 329 13.42 1.58 11.94
C ILE A 329 14.01 0.47 11.09
N ASP A 330 15.34 0.39 11.03
CA ASP A 330 16.03 -0.73 10.40
C ASP A 330 15.87 -1.99 11.25
N THR A 331 15.15 -2.96 10.68
CA THR A 331 14.89 -4.26 11.30
C THR A 331 15.55 -5.40 10.53
N SER A 332 16.45 -5.10 9.58
CA SER A 332 17.10 -6.10 8.69
C SER A 332 17.93 -7.15 9.42
N ASN A 333 18.44 -6.82 10.62
CA ASN A 333 19.23 -7.72 11.44
C ASN A 333 18.42 -8.43 12.54
N PHE A 334 17.10 -8.25 12.58
CA PHE A 334 16.27 -8.80 13.64
C PHE A 334 15.62 -10.11 13.24
N SER A 335 15.36 -10.96 14.24
CA SER A 335 14.40 -12.03 14.06
C SER A 335 13.04 -11.41 13.71
N GLY A 336 12.24 -12.12 12.91
CA GLY A 336 10.92 -11.62 12.55
C GLY A 336 10.03 -11.31 13.77
N GLN A 337 10.17 -12.03 14.89
CA GLN A 337 9.39 -11.76 16.09
C GLN A 337 9.82 -10.46 16.79
N THR A 338 11.13 -10.18 16.82
CA THR A 338 11.69 -8.97 17.40
C THR A 338 11.26 -7.72 16.61
N GLU A 339 11.29 -7.78 15.28
CA GLU A 339 10.75 -6.74 14.40
C GLU A 339 9.31 -6.36 14.77
N LEU A 340 8.42 -7.36 14.85
CA LEU A 340 7.01 -7.15 15.18
C LEU A 340 6.82 -6.59 16.60
N LEU A 341 7.68 -6.98 17.55
CA LEU A 341 7.67 -6.45 18.90
C LEU A 341 8.03 -4.96 18.92
N VAL A 342 9.09 -4.55 18.21
CA VAL A 342 9.46 -3.13 18.09
C VAL A 342 8.34 -2.32 17.47
N GLY A 343 7.75 -2.83 16.38
CA GLY A 343 6.57 -2.21 15.76
C GLY A 343 5.40 -2.08 16.74
N SER A 344 5.11 -3.15 17.49
CA SER A 344 4.01 -3.21 18.47
C SER A 344 4.21 -2.21 19.61
N LEU A 345 5.43 -2.07 20.13
CA LEU A 345 5.80 -1.10 21.17
C LEU A 345 5.50 0.34 20.71
N ILE A 346 6.01 0.72 19.54
CA ILE A 346 5.89 2.09 19.02
C ILE A 346 4.44 2.38 18.61
N ALA A 347 3.77 1.44 17.93
CA ALA A 347 2.39 1.60 17.50
C ALA A 347 1.42 1.71 18.70
N SER A 348 1.65 0.93 19.76
CA SER A 348 0.82 0.97 20.98
C SER A 348 0.98 2.29 21.72
N GLU A 349 2.20 2.77 21.90
CA GLU A 349 2.46 4.06 22.53
C GLU A 349 1.90 5.22 21.70
N THR A 350 2.07 5.18 20.37
CA THR A 350 1.52 6.16 19.44
C THR A 350 -0.01 6.24 19.56
N LEU A 351 -0.69 5.09 19.47
CA LEU A 351 -2.15 5.02 19.58
C LEU A 351 -2.62 5.52 20.96
N ARG A 352 -1.92 5.17 22.04
CA ARG A 352 -2.22 5.63 23.40
C ARG A 352 -2.14 7.15 23.51
N ARG A 353 -1.06 7.77 22.99
CA ARG A 353 -0.91 9.24 22.98
C ARG A 353 -2.03 9.92 22.19
N TYR A 354 -2.35 9.41 21.01
CA TYR A 354 -3.41 9.99 20.17
C TYR A 354 -4.81 9.82 20.75
N LYS A 355 -5.08 8.71 21.46
CA LYS A 355 -6.29 8.57 22.30
C LYS A 355 -6.34 9.66 23.37
N ASN A 356 -5.23 9.94 24.06
CA ASN A 356 -5.16 11.00 25.07
C ASN A 356 -5.37 12.40 24.47
N TYR A 357 -4.76 12.70 23.32
CA TYR A 357 -4.98 13.97 22.62
C TYR A 357 -6.43 14.15 22.19
N LYS A 358 -7.14 13.07 21.84
CA LYS A 358 -8.57 13.13 21.54
C LYS A 358 -9.39 13.52 22.77
N VAL A 359 -9.10 12.90 23.93
CA VAL A 359 -9.78 13.21 25.19
C VAL A 359 -9.55 14.67 25.61
N ARG A 360 -8.34 15.20 25.37
CA ARG A 360 -7.98 16.60 25.67
C ARG A 360 -8.46 17.63 24.64
N GLY A 361 -8.98 17.20 23.49
CA GLY A 361 -9.39 18.10 22.40
C GLY A 361 -8.24 18.64 21.52
N GLU A 362 -7.03 18.10 21.67
CA GLU A 362 -5.79 18.52 20.99
C GLU A 362 -5.51 17.73 19.69
N LEU A 363 -6.27 16.65 19.43
CA LEU A 363 -6.03 15.76 18.28
C LEU A 363 -6.07 16.49 16.93
N LYS A 364 -6.85 17.56 16.82
CA LYS A 364 -6.99 18.34 15.58
C LYS A 364 -5.66 18.94 15.11
N ASP A 365 -4.77 19.29 16.04
CA ASP A 365 -3.50 19.96 15.78
C ASP A 365 -2.34 18.96 15.56
N LYS A 366 -2.60 17.66 15.77
CA LYS A 366 -1.62 16.59 15.53
C LYS A 366 -1.62 16.14 14.06
N PRO A 367 -0.46 15.76 13.50
CA PRO A 367 -0.39 15.16 12.17
C PRO A 367 -1.06 13.78 12.17
N ILE A 368 -1.23 13.19 10.99
CA ILE A 368 -1.63 11.79 10.87
C ILE A 368 -0.38 10.93 10.94
N ILE A 369 -0.39 9.87 11.74
CA ILE A 369 0.71 8.91 11.76
C ILE A 369 0.25 7.65 11.04
N SER A 370 0.94 7.26 9.97
CA SER A 370 0.69 5.98 9.30
C SER A 370 1.83 5.01 9.58
N VAL A 371 1.49 3.82 10.08
CA VAL A 371 2.47 2.75 10.33
C VAL A 371 2.57 1.87 9.10
N VAL A 372 3.76 1.77 8.53
CA VAL A 372 4.06 0.96 7.35
C VAL A 372 4.45 -0.44 7.81
N LEU A 373 3.73 -1.44 7.31
CA LEU A 373 3.87 -2.85 7.66
C LEU A 373 4.20 -3.64 6.40
N GLU A 374 5.45 -4.05 6.26
CA GLU A 374 5.85 -5.10 5.33
C GLU A 374 5.31 -6.45 5.81
N GLU A 375 4.93 -7.31 4.86
CA GLU A 375 4.32 -8.62 5.13
C GLU A 375 3.16 -8.53 6.15
N ALA A 376 2.22 -7.61 5.89
CA ALA A 376 1.10 -7.31 6.78
C ALA A 376 0.30 -8.54 7.31
N PRO A 377 0.15 -9.67 6.59
CA PRO A 377 -0.46 -10.89 7.14
C PRO A 377 0.19 -11.42 8.42
N ARG A 378 1.46 -11.11 8.69
CA ARG A 378 2.15 -11.51 9.92
C ARG A 378 1.52 -10.93 11.20
N VAL A 379 0.74 -9.85 11.07
CA VAL A 379 0.00 -9.22 12.19
C VAL A 379 -1.49 -9.03 11.92
N LEU A 380 -1.91 -8.97 10.66
CA LEU A 380 -3.32 -8.83 10.27
C LEU A 380 -3.94 -10.13 9.73
N GLY A 381 -3.18 -11.22 9.66
CA GLY A 381 -3.64 -12.50 9.13
C GLY A 381 -4.69 -13.16 10.01
N LYS A 382 -5.60 -13.92 9.38
CA LYS A 382 -6.72 -14.58 10.07
C LYS A 382 -6.27 -15.42 11.26
N GLU A 383 -5.26 -16.28 11.06
CA GLU A 383 -4.74 -17.16 12.12
C GLU A 383 -4.17 -16.39 13.31
N VAL A 384 -3.49 -15.26 13.07
CA VAL A 384 -2.94 -14.41 14.13
C VAL A 384 -4.07 -13.76 14.94
N LEU A 385 -5.11 -13.30 14.25
CA LEU A 385 -6.23 -12.59 14.88
C LEU A 385 -7.22 -13.50 15.60
N GLU A 386 -7.29 -14.78 15.24
CA GLU A 386 -8.05 -15.79 15.96
C GLU A 386 -7.44 -16.12 17.33
N ARG A 387 -6.13 -15.95 17.48
CA ARG A 387 -5.40 -16.15 18.76
C ARG A 387 -5.53 -14.96 19.71
N GLY A 388 -5.76 -13.77 19.16
CA GLY A 388 -5.95 -12.56 19.96
C GLY A 388 -5.83 -11.29 19.10
N SER A 389 -6.41 -10.19 19.59
CA SER A 389 -6.21 -8.90 18.95
C SER A 389 -4.84 -8.34 19.32
N ASN A 390 -4.16 -7.78 18.33
CA ASN A 390 -2.96 -6.96 18.52
C ASN A 390 -3.24 -5.49 18.18
N VAL A 391 -2.27 -4.62 18.46
CA VAL A 391 -2.41 -3.18 18.23
C VAL A 391 -2.68 -2.84 16.76
N PHE A 392 -2.06 -3.54 15.81
CA PHE A 392 -2.26 -3.28 14.38
C PHE A 392 -3.70 -3.60 13.95
N ALA A 393 -4.27 -4.69 14.48
CA ALA A 393 -5.67 -5.00 14.27
C ALA A 393 -6.60 -3.95 14.91
N THR A 394 -6.24 -3.40 16.06
CA THR A 394 -6.96 -2.28 16.69
C THR A 394 -6.85 -1.02 15.82
N ILE A 395 -5.67 -0.71 15.28
CA ILE A 395 -5.49 0.43 14.36
C ILE A 395 -6.32 0.23 13.09
N ALA A 396 -6.32 -0.95 12.47
CA ALA A 396 -7.10 -1.25 11.27
C ALA A 396 -8.62 -1.11 11.47
N ARG A 397 -9.12 -1.27 12.71
CA ARG A 397 -10.55 -1.15 13.03
C ARG A 397 -10.94 0.23 13.56
N GLU A 398 -10.08 0.88 14.33
CA GLU A 398 -10.42 2.08 15.09
C GLU A 398 -9.47 3.27 14.87
N GLY A 399 -8.28 3.03 14.30
CA GLY A 399 -7.20 4.00 14.18
C GLY A 399 -7.60 5.29 13.46
N ARG A 400 -8.51 5.19 12.46
CA ARG A 400 -9.13 6.34 11.78
C ARG A 400 -9.68 7.39 12.76
N LYS A 401 -10.32 6.96 13.85
CA LYS A 401 -10.91 7.87 14.87
C LYS A 401 -9.87 8.66 15.65
N PHE A 402 -8.61 8.28 15.53
CA PHE A 402 -7.47 8.80 16.28
C PHE A 402 -6.35 9.28 15.36
N LYS A 403 -6.57 9.52 14.05
CA LYS A 403 -5.50 9.91 13.10
C LYS A 403 -4.29 8.95 13.06
N VAL A 404 -4.50 7.68 13.39
CA VAL A 404 -3.47 6.63 13.26
C VAL A 404 -3.88 5.66 12.16
N GLY A 405 -3.11 5.66 11.08
CA GLY A 405 -3.33 4.86 9.88
C GLY A 405 -2.37 3.67 9.77
N LEU A 406 -2.59 2.86 8.73
CA LEU A 406 -1.70 1.77 8.34
C LEU A 406 -1.39 1.90 6.86
N VAL A 407 -0.17 1.54 6.47
CA VAL A 407 0.17 1.20 5.08
C VAL A 407 0.58 -0.27 5.10
N ALA A 408 -0.37 -1.14 4.79
CA ALA A 408 -0.16 -2.58 4.75
C ALA A 408 0.40 -2.98 3.39
N ILE A 409 1.56 -3.63 3.37
CA ILE A 409 2.23 -4.11 2.16
C ILE A 409 2.23 -5.64 2.21
N THR A 410 1.79 -6.30 1.14
CA THR A 410 1.74 -7.77 1.10
C THR A 410 1.63 -8.31 -0.33
N GLN A 411 1.98 -9.58 -0.51
CA GLN A 411 1.71 -10.35 -1.73
C GLN A 411 0.49 -11.26 -1.59
N MET A 412 0.07 -11.50 -0.34
CA MET A 412 -0.97 -12.45 0.02
C MET A 412 -2.11 -11.72 0.77
N PRO A 413 -2.84 -10.82 0.10
CA PRO A 413 -4.00 -10.17 0.71
C PRO A 413 -5.07 -11.17 1.18
N SER A 414 -5.19 -12.34 0.56
CA SER A 414 -6.19 -13.36 0.92
C SER A 414 -6.06 -13.88 2.36
N LEU A 415 -4.88 -13.79 2.97
CA LEU A 415 -4.63 -14.17 4.36
C LEU A 415 -5.23 -13.19 5.37
N ILE A 416 -5.53 -11.94 4.95
CA ILE A 416 -6.11 -10.92 5.80
C ILE A 416 -7.64 -11.08 5.78
N PRO A 417 -8.32 -11.10 6.95
CA PRO A 417 -9.78 -11.21 6.99
C PRO A 417 -10.46 -10.14 6.14
N ARG A 418 -11.49 -10.54 5.38
CA ARG A 418 -12.26 -9.66 4.49
C ARG A 418 -12.78 -8.40 5.20
N VAL A 419 -13.18 -8.52 6.47
CA VAL A 419 -13.63 -7.38 7.30
C VAL A 419 -12.55 -6.33 7.54
N ILE A 420 -11.27 -6.71 7.59
CA ILE A 420 -10.15 -5.77 7.70
C ILE A 420 -9.83 -5.19 6.32
N LEU A 421 -9.75 -6.03 5.27
CA LEU A 421 -9.53 -5.56 3.90
C LEU A 421 -10.59 -4.54 3.45
N ALA A 422 -11.85 -4.76 3.80
CA ALA A 422 -12.96 -3.85 3.48
C ALA A 422 -12.84 -2.49 4.18
N ASN A 423 -12.19 -2.42 5.36
CA ASN A 423 -11.93 -1.17 6.07
C ASN A 423 -10.73 -0.40 5.52
N ILE A 424 -9.90 -1.02 4.67
CA ILE A 424 -8.78 -0.35 4.00
C ILE A 424 -9.31 0.39 2.78
N ASN A 425 -9.49 1.70 2.91
CA ASN A 425 -10.19 2.51 1.92
C ASN A 425 -9.39 2.83 0.65
N THR A 426 -8.07 2.62 0.66
CA THR A 426 -7.23 2.83 -0.51
C THR A 426 -6.42 1.56 -0.77
N LYS A 427 -6.54 1.01 -1.97
CA LYS A 427 -5.82 -0.17 -2.44
C LYS A 427 -5.05 0.20 -3.68
N VAL A 428 -3.73 0.07 -3.62
CA VAL A 428 -2.83 0.21 -4.75
C VAL A 428 -2.45 -1.20 -5.19
N ILE A 429 -2.99 -1.60 -6.34
CA ILE A 429 -3.00 -2.97 -6.82
C ILE A 429 -2.01 -3.06 -7.97
N LEU A 430 -0.82 -3.59 -7.71
CA LEU A 430 0.15 -3.95 -8.74
C LEU A 430 -0.17 -5.35 -9.30
N GLY A 431 0.52 -5.73 -10.38
CA GLY A 431 0.32 -7.01 -11.05
C GLY A 431 0.31 -8.20 -10.09
N THR A 432 -0.75 -9.01 -10.19
CA THR A 432 -1.00 -10.14 -9.29
C THR A 432 -1.41 -11.36 -10.12
N GLU A 433 -0.56 -12.39 -10.14
CA GLU A 433 -0.72 -13.58 -11.01
C GLU A 433 -1.70 -14.61 -10.45
N MET A 434 -1.78 -14.74 -9.13
CA MET A 434 -2.67 -15.70 -8.47
C MET A 434 -4.12 -15.21 -8.46
N SER A 435 -5.05 -16.03 -8.95
CA SER A 435 -6.47 -15.69 -9.04
C SER A 435 -7.12 -15.48 -7.67
N THR A 436 -6.74 -16.27 -6.66
CA THR A 436 -7.24 -16.16 -5.28
C THR A 436 -6.91 -14.80 -4.66
N GLU A 437 -5.68 -14.32 -4.89
CA GLU A 437 -5.23 -13.02 -4.39
C GLU A 437 -5.95 -11.88 -5.11
N ARG A 438 -6.11 -11.98 -6.44
CA ARG A 438 -6.92 -11.01 -7.19
C ARG A 438 -8.35 -10.97 -6.70
N GLN A 439 -8.97 -12.12 -6.45
CA GLN A 439 -10.35 -12.18 -5.97
C GLN A 439 -10.51 -11.50 -4.61
N ALA A 440 -9.61 -11.74 -3.66
CA ALA A 440 -9.63 -11.09 -2.35
C ALA A 440 -9.54 -9.55 -2.46
N ILE A 441 -8.74 -9.05 -3.40
CA ILE A 441 -8.60 -7.62 -3.68
C ILE A 441 -9.89 -7.07 -4.32
N ILE A 442 -10.40 -7.73 -5.37
CA ILE A 442 -11.59 -7.31 -6.12
C ILE A 442 -12.81 -7.23 -5.19
N GLU A 443 -13.04 -8.25 -4.36
CA GLU A 443 -14.19 -8.32 -3.44
C GLU A 443 -14.15 -7.31 -2.29
N SER A 444 -12.99 -6.69 -2.06
CA SER A 444 -12.78 -5.70 -1.01
C SER A 444 -12.48 -4.30 -1.56
N ALA A 445 -12.45 -4.12 -2.88
CA ALA A 445 -12.18 -2.85 -3.53
C ALA A 445 -13.25 -1.78 -3.24
N SER A 446 -12.82 -0.51 -3.27
CA SER A 446 -13.72 0.64 -3.10
C SER A 446 -14.57 0.90 -4.33
N GLN A 447 -14.04 0.56 -5.51
CA GLN A 447 -14.75 0.59 -6.78
C GLN A 447 -15.06 -0.82 -7.23
N ASP A 448 -16.05 -0.96 -8.12
CA ASP A 448 -16.31 -2.23 -8.79
C ASP A 448 -15.14 -2.59 -9.72
N LEU A 449 -14.45 -3.67 -9.37
CA LEU A 449 -13.34 -4.25 -10.11
C LEU A 449 -13.68 -5.65 -10.63
N SER A 450 -14.96 -6.05 -10.66
CA SER A 450 -15.38 -7.39 -11.05
C SER A 450 -14.93 -7.78 -12.47
N SER A 451 -14.84 -6.81 -13.38
CA SER A 451 -14.34 -6.96 -14.75
C SER A 451 -12.81 -6.95 -14.89
N ASP A 452 -12.08 -6.59 -13.83
CA ASP A 452 -10.66 -6.22 -13.92
C ASP A 452 -9.71 -7.38 -13.61
N ASN A 453 -10.24 -8.59 -13.39
CA ASN A 453 -9.44 -9.76 -13.07
C ASN A 453 -8.31 -10.02 -14.09
N ARG A 454 -8.59 -9.90 -15.41
CA ARG A 454 -7.57 -10.02 -16.47
C ARG A 454 -6.62 -8.82 -16.48
N ALA A 455 -7.15 -7.60 -16.33
CA ALA A 455 -6.34 -6.38 -16.32
C ALA A 455 -5.32 -6.40 -15.17
N ILE A 456 -5.73 -6.80 -13.96
CA ILE A 456 -4.82 -6.93 -12.80
C ILE A 456 -3.76 -8.01 -13.05
N ALA A 457 -4.10 -9.11 -13.72
CA ALA A 457 -3.14 -10.15 -14.05
C ALA A 457 -2.10 -9.68 -15.09
N SER A 458 -2.50 -8.82 -16.01
CA SER A 458 -1.65 -8.31 -17.10
C SER A 458 -0.85 -7.05 -16.75
N LEU A 459 -0.95 -6.52 -15.53
CA LEU A 459 -0.16 -5.35 -15.13
C LEU A 459 1.34 -5.67 -15.11
N ASP A 460 2.10 -4.86 -15.83
CA ASP A 460 3.55 -4.94 -15.88
C ASP A 460 4.20 -4.30 -14.64
N LYS A 461 5.53 -4.42 -14.57
CA LYS A 461 6.31 -3.84 -13.48
C LYS A 461 6.14 -2.31 -13.49
N GLY A 462 5.77 -1.75 -12.34
CA GLY A 462 5.51 -0.32 -12.20
C GLY A 462 4.11 0.10 -12.67
N GLU A 463 3.26 -0.81 -13.12
CA GLU A 463 1.86 -0.52 -13.40
C GLU A 463 0.98 -0.90 -12.20
N ALA A 464 -0.02 -0.06 -11.91
CA ALA A 464 -0.96 -0.32 -10.83
C ALA A 464 -2.36 0.19 -11.15
N ILE A 465 -3.35 -0.35 -10.42
CA ILE A 465 -4.70 0.19 -10.34
C ILE A 465 -4.92 0.68 -8.91
N VAL A 466 -5.32 1.94 -8.75
CA VAL A 466 -5.65 2.52 -7.46
C VAL A 466 -7.16 2.53 -7.29
N SER A 467 -7.66 1.71 -6.36
CA SER A 467 -9.04 1.78 -5.89
C SER A 467 -9.07 2.56 -4.58
N SER A 468 -9.83 3.66 -4.52
CA SER A 468 -9.92 4.49 -3.31
C SER A 468 -11.29 5.12 -3.15
N ASN A 469 -11.84 5.13 -1.93
CA ASN A 469 -13.08 5.88 -1.63
C ASN A 469 -12.95 7.40 -1.92
N PHE A 470 -11.72 7.89 -2.08
CA PHE A 470 -11.41 9.29 -2.36
C PHE A 470 -11.17 9.56 -3.85
N ALA A 471 -11.26 8.52 -4.69
CA ALA A 471 -11.22 8.61 -6.15
C ALA A 471 -12.62 8.39 -6.74
N ARG A 472 -12.91 9.00 -7.89
CA ARG A 472 -14.21 8.89 -8.57
C ARG A 472 -14.42 7.54 -9.26
N PHE A 473 -13.33 6.91 -9.68
CA PHE A 473 -13.28 5.59 -10.31
C PHE A 473 -11.91 4.97 -10.00
N ALA A 474 -11.70 3.71 -10.39
CA ALA A 474 -10.41 3.03 -10.21
C ALA A 474 -9.37 3.63 -11.17
N LEU A 475 -8.29 4.19 -10.63
CA LEU A 475 -7.31 4.96 -11.40
C LEU A 475 -6.17 4.05 -11.86
N PRO A 476 -6.02 3.77 -13.17
CA PRO A 476 -4.83 3.12 -13.69
C PRO A 476 -3.65 4.09 -13.62
N ILE A 477 -2.54 3.67 -13.00
CA ILE A 477 -1.35 4.49 -12.84
C ILE A 477 -0.08 3.77 -13.29
N ALA A 478 0.90 4.55 -13.69
CA ALA A 478 2.30 4.16 -13.82
C ALA A 478 3.09 4.79 -12.68
N VAL A 479 3.82 3.95 -11.95
CA VAL A 479 4.70 4.32 -10.85
C VAL A 479 6.03 4.79 -11.43
N PRO A 480 6.46 6.04 -11.18
CA PRO A 480 7.72 6.53 -11.69
C PRO A 480 8.91 5.81 -11.03
N PHE A 481 10.04 5.74 -11.72
CA PHE A 481 11.26 5.19 -11.12
C PHE A 481 11.77 6.11 -10.01
N PHE A 482 12.05 5.53 -8.85
CA PHE A 482 12.45 6.29 -7.66
C PHE A 482 13.69 7.18 -7.89
N ASP A 483 14.74 6.62 -8.48
CA ASP A 483 15.98 7.37 -8.76
C ASP A 483 15.77 8.57 -9.68
N GLU A 484 14.84 8.46 -10.65
CA GLU A 484 14.50 9.57 -11.54
C GLU A 484 13.72 10.66 -10.81
N GLU A 485 12.78 10.28 -9.95
CA GLU A 485 12.02 11.23 -9.14
C GLU A 485 12.90 11.98 -8.15
N VAL A 486 13.84 11.29 -7.48
CA VAL A 486 14.83 11.94 -6.60
C VAL A 486 15.66 12.95 -7.39
N LYS A 487 16.19 12.57 -8.56
CA LYS A 487 16.99 13.48 -9.41
C LYS A 487 16.18 14.69 -9.88
N LYS A 488 14.94 14.50 -10.33
CA LYS A 488 14.04 15.58 -10.75
C LYS A 488 13.75 16.54 -9.58
N HIS A 489 13.45 16.00 -8.40
CA HIS A 489 13.15 16.77 -7.21
C HIS A 489 14.34 17.63 -6.79
N ILE A 490 15.54 17.03 -6.68
CA ILE A 490 16.76 17.75 -6.31
C ILE A 490 17.08 18.85 -7.32
N LYS A 491 16.97 18.57 -8.63
CA LYS A 491 17.20 19.57 -9.68
C LYS A 491 16.24 20.76 -9.55
N LYS A 492 14.93 20.51 -9.37
CA LYS A 492 13.91 21.56 -9.23
C LYS A 492 14.16 22.44 -8.00
N LYS A 493 14.65 21.86 -6.90
CA LYS A 493 14.98 22.61 -5.67
C LYS A 493 16.21 23.50 -5.85
N ASN A 494 17.23 23.02 -6.58
CA ASN A 494 18.41 23.82 -6.91
C ASN A 494 18.06 24.98 -7.86
N GLU A 495 17.19 24.75 -8.86
CA GLU A 495 16.72 25.81 -9.76
C GLU A 495 15.93 26.88 -9.00
N THR A 496 14.99 26.50 -8.13
CA THR A 496 14.21 27.46 -7.32
C THR A 496 15.09 28.27 -6.35
N ASN A 497 16.13 27.66 -5.78
CA ASN A 497 17.09 28.40 -4.94
C ASN A 497 17.92 29.41 -5.77
N ASN A 498 18.30 29.09 -7.00
CA ASN A 498 19.07 29.99 -7.87
C ASN A 498 18.29 31.23 -8.34
N PHE A 499 16.97 31.15 -8.47
CA PHE A 499 16.13 32.29 -8.87
C PHE A 499 15.84 33.28 -7.73
N SER A 500 16.15 32.94 -6.47
CA SER A 500 15.98 33.84 -5.33
C SER A 500 17.06 34.95 -5.23
N GLY A 501 18.02 34.98 -6.16
CA GLY A 501 19.20 35.84 -6.14
C GLY A 501 19.09 37.21 -6.82
N VAL A 502 17.97 37.59 -7.44
CA VAL A 502 17.82 38.95 -8.00
C VAL A 502 16.93 39.77 -7.07
N LYS A 503 17.55 40.39 -6.06
CA LYS A 503 16.99 41.60 -5.47
C LYS A 503 17.14 42.70 -6.52
N ILE A 504 16.03 43.15 -7.08
CA ILE A 504 15.98 44.40 -7.81
C ILE A 504 16.07 45.49 -6.73
N GLU A 505 17.22 46.16 -6.65
CA GLU A 505 17.40 47.38 -5.85
C GLU A 505 16.58 48.55 -6.40
#